data_AF-A0A960H4M6-F1
#
_entry.id   AF-A0A960H4M6-F1
#
_cell.length_a   1.000
_cell.length_b   1.000
_cell.length_c   1.000
_cell.angle_alpha   90.00
_cell.angle_beta   90.00
_cell.angle_gamma   90.00
#
_symmetry.space_group_name_H-M   'P 1'
#
loop_
_entity.id
_entity.type
_entity.pdbx_description
1 polymer ?
#
loop_
_entity_poly.entity_id
_entity_poly.type
_entity_poly.pdbx_seq_one_letter_code
_entity_poly.pdbx_strand_id
1 'polypeptide(L)' 'MVDVAVRDGLLDAMLAVTAGLDLERTLRTIVRTAMDLVDARYGALGVIGTEPHPALERFVYEGVDAPTAELIGP' A
#
# COMPACT_ATOMS: atom_id res chain seq x y z
N MET A 1 -9.86 -22.90 -30.15
CA MET A 1 -9.57 -21.46 -29.98
C MET A 1 -9.74 -21.14 -28.51
N VAL A 2 -8.72 -21.44 -27.70
CA VAL A 2 -8.73 -21.09 -26.27
C VAL A 2 -8.33 -19.62 -26.19
N ASP A 3 -9.37 -18.79 -26.20
CA ASP A 3 -9.51 -17.50 -25.52
C ASP A 3 -8.27 -16.59 -25.42
N VAL A 4 -8.06 -15.74 -26.44
CA VAL A 4 -7.09 -14.65 -26.40
C VAL A 4 -7.46 -13.60 -25.32
N ALA A 5 -8.75 -13.45 -25.00
CA ALA A 5 -9.22 -12.50 -24.00
C ALA A 5 -8.85 -12.92 -22.56
N VAL A 6 -8.83 -14.23 -22.26
CA VAL A 6 -8.34 -14.76 -20.97
C VAL A 6 -6.83 -14.55 -20.81
N ARG A 7 -6.04 -14.66 -21.89
CA ARG A 7 -4.59 -14.45 -21.83
C ARG A 7 -4.25 -12.98 -21.57
N ASP A 8 -4.94 -12.06 -22.23
CA ASP A 8 -4.71 -10.63 -22.07
C ASP A 8 -5.20 -10.14 -20.69
N GLY A 9 -6.34 -10.64 -20.20
CA GLY A 9 -6.81 -10.35 -18.83
C GLY A 9 -5.90 -10.89 -17.72
N LEU A 10 -5.25 -12.04 -17.93
CA LEU A 10 -4.26 -12.57 -16.98
C LEU A 10 -3.00 -11.70 -16.94
N LEU A 11 -2.52 -11.23 -18.09
CA LEU A 11 -1.36 -10.34 -18.16
C LEU A 11 -1.63 -9.01 -17.47
N ASP A 12 -2.80 -8.40 -17.70
CA ASP A 12 -3.20 -7.16 -17.03
C ASP A 12 -3.32 -7.34 -15.52
N ALA A 13 -3.89 -8.46 -15.06
CA ALA A 13 -3.97 -8.78 -13.64
C ALA A 13 -2.57 -8.95 -13.01
N MET A 14 -1.64 -9.63 -13.69
CA MET A 14 -0.27 -9.77 -13.21
C MET A 14 0.46 -8.43 -13.16
N LEU A 15 0.31 -7.58 -14.18
CA LEU A 15 0.89 -6.24 -14.21
C LEU A 15 0.35 -5.36 -13.09
N ALA A 16 -0.97 -5.37 -12.87
CA ALA A 16 -1.61 -4.65 -11.78
C ALA A 16 -1.11 -5.12 -10.40
N VAL A 17 -0.94 -6.44 -10.21
CA VAL A 17 -0.36 -7.01 -8.98
C VAL A 17 1.08 -6.54 -8.79
N THR A 18 1.93 -6.61 -9.83
CA THR A 18 3.33 -6.16 -9.71
C THR A 18 3.43 -4.67 -9.40
N ALA A 19 2.65 -3.82 -10.07
CA ALA A 19 2.61 -2.39 -9.79
C ALA A 19 2.11 -2.09 -8.38
N GLY A 20 1.10 -2.82 -7.89
CA GLY A 20 0.62 -2.71 -6.51
C GLY A 20 1.68 -3.08 -5.48
N LEU A 21 2.43 -4.15 -5.70
CA LEU A 21 3.54 -4.57 -4.83
C LEU A 21 4.68 -3.54 -4.81
N ASP A 22 4.99 -2.94 -5.95
CA ASP A 22 6.02 -1.90 -6.04
C ASP A 22 5.57 -0.60 -5.37
N LEU A 23 4.30 -0.22 -5.50
CA LEU A 23 3.74 0.92 -4.78
C LEU A 23 3.82 0.70 -3.27
N GLU A 24 3.43 -0.47 -2.77
CA GLU A 24 3.47 -0.77 -1.33
C GLU A 24 4.90 -0.68 -0.77
N ARG A 25 5.89 -1.21 -1.49
CA ARG A 25 7.32 -1.05 -1.13
C ARG A 25 7.77 0.40 -1.15
N THR A 26 7.34 1.16 -2.16
CA THR A 26 7.70 2.57 -2.30
C THR A 26 7.17 3.39 -1.12
N LEU A 27 5.88 3.22 -0.76
CA LEU A 27 5.27 3.92 0.37
C LEU A 27 5.96 3.57 1.70
N ARG A 28 6.27 2.29 1.95
CA ARG A 28 7.05 1.89 3.15
C ARG A 28 8.42 2.55 3.20
N THR A 29 9.10 2.64 2.06
CA THR A 29 10.41 3.31 1.96
C THR A 29 10.31 4.79 2.31
N ILE A 30 9.26 5.47 1.83
CA ILE A 30 8.99 6.87 2.16
C ILE A 30 8.77 7.04 3.67
N VAL A 31 7.91 6.22 4.29
CA VAL A 31 7.64 6.31 5.73
C VAL A 31 8.92 6.11 6.55
N ARG A 32 9.69 5.05 6.26
CA ARG A 32 10.95 4.77 6.96
C ARG A 32 11.97 5.90 6.79
N THR A 33 12.17 6.37 5.56
CA THR A 33 13.11 7.47 5.28
C THR A 33 12.70 8.72 6.03
N ALA A 34 11.41 9.07 6.03
CA ALA A 34 10.91 10.22 6.78
C ALA A 34 11.11 10.05 8.28
N MET A 35 10.84 8.86 8.84
CA MET A 35 11.07 8.55 10.25
C MET A 35 12.53 8.70 10.63
N ASP A 36 13.45 8.16 9.83
CA ASP A 36 14.90 8.25 10.05
C ASP A 36 15.39 9.71 10.03
N LEU A 37 14.81 10.55 9.14
CA LEU A 37 15.17 11.97 9.05
C LEU A 37 14.77 12.79 10.28
N VAL A 38 13.71 12.38 11.00
CA VAL A 38 13.19 13.12 12.15
C VAL A 38 13.36 12.38 13.49
N ASP A 39 14.09 11.26 13.50
CA ASP A 39 14.26 10.37 14.65
C ASP A 39 12.93 9.94 15.28
N ALA A 40 11.94 9.61 14.43
CA ALA A 40 10.60 9.23 14.89
C ALA A 40 10.52 7.73 15.20
N ARG A 41 9.94 7.41 16.36
CA ARG A 41 9.65 6.02 16.77
C ARG A 41 8.48 5.39 16.01
N TYR A 42 7.52 6.20 15.57
CA TYR A 42 6.31 5.75 14.88
C TYR A 42 6.03 6.64 13.67
N GLY A 43 5.55 6.06 12.58
CA GLY A 43 5.19 6.80 11.37
C GLY A 43 4.05 6.13 10.63
N ALA A 44 3.23 6.93 9.95
CA ALA A 44 2.13 6.45 9.12
C ALA A 44 1.93 7.34 7.88
N LEU A 45 1.52 6.73 6.77
CA LEU A 45 1.18 7.39 5.51
C LEU A 45 -0.14 6.84 4.99
N GLY A 46 -1.10 7.74 4.79
CA GLY A 46 -2.37 7.44 4.15
C GLY A 46 -2.40 7.92 2.70
N VAL A 47 -2.87 7.06 1.80
CA VAL A 47 -3.21 7.44 0.42
C VAL A 47 -4.72 7.58 0.34
N ILE A 48 -5.18 8.75 -0.10
CA ILE A 48 -6.59 9.05 -0.27
C ILE A 48 -6.97 8.69 -1.70
N GLY A 49 -8.04 7.90 -1.85
CA GLY A 49 -8.57 7.51 -3.16
C GLY A 49 -9.13 8.69 -3.94
N THR A 50 -9.33 8.50 -5.25
CA THR A 50 -9.80 9.55 -6.16
C THR A 50 -11.32 9.55 -6.37
N GLU A 51 -12.07 8.74 -5.62
CA GLU A 51 -13.53 8.65 -5.74
C GLU A 51 -14.23 9.95 -5.28
N PRO A 52 -15.49 10.20 -5.69
CA PRO A 52 -16.26 11.38 -5.27
C PRO A 52 -16.44 11.50 -3.75
N HIS A 53 -16.40 10.37 -3.03
CA HIS A 53 -16.39 10.29 -1.57
C HIS A 53 -15.09 9.59 -1.17
N PRO A 54 -13.96 10.30 -1.18
CA PRO A 54 -12.67 9.66 -1.13
C PRO A 54 -12.43 9.01 0.24
N ALA A 55 -12.07 7.73 0.22
CA ALA A 55 -11.72 6.96 1.39
C ALA A 55 -10.20 6.72 1.44
N LEU A 56 -9.72 6.22 2.57
CA LEU A 56 -8.33 5.77 2.69
C LEU A 56 -8.14 4.53 1.81
N GLU A 57 -7.45 4.69 0.68
CA GLU A 57 -7.19 3.60 -0.25
C GLU A 57 -6.06 2.70 0.27
N ARG A 58 -5.05 3.32 0.89
CA ARG A 58 -3.90 2.62 1.49
C ARG A 58 -3.50 3.29 2.78
N PHE A 59 -3.07 2.46 3.73
CA PHE A 59 -2.50 2.90 4.98
C PHE A 59 -1.23 2.10 5.27
N VAL A 60 -0.11 2.80 5.38
CA VAL A 60 1.20 2.19 5.69
C VAL A 60 1.67 2.77 7.01
N TYR A 61 1.99 1.93 7.98
CA TYR A 61 2.51 2.35 9.28
C TYR A 61 3.74 1.52 9.67
N GLU A 62 4.63 2.13 10.45
CA GLU A 62 5.89 1.52 10.91
C GLU A 62 6.13 1.90 12.39
N GLY A 63 6.89 1.04 13.08
CA GLY A 63 7.22 1.21 14.51
C GLY A 63 6.16 0.69 15.49
N VAL A 64 4.98 0.32 15.01
CA VAL A 64 3.92 -0.34 15.80
C VAL A 64 3.88 -1.82 15.43
N ASP A 65 4.00 -2.70 16.41
CA ASP A 65 3.86 -4.14 16.19
C ASP A 65 2.38 -4.53 16.00
N ALA A 66 2.14 -5.66 15.32
CA ALA A 66 0.78 -6.09 14.99
C ALA A 66 -0.17 -6.14 16.21
N PRO A 67 0.24 -6.65 17.40
CA PRO A 67 -0.60 -6.60 18.59
C PRO A 67 -0.98 -5.19 19.04
N THR A 68 -0.05 -4.22 18.99
CA THR A 68 -0.35 -2.83 19.38
C THR A 68 -1.22 -2.13 18.32
N ALA A 69 -1.03 -2.46 17.04
CA ALA A 69 -1.86 -1.91 15.97
C ALA A 69 -3.34 -2.31 16.12
N GLU A 70 -3.61 -3.57 16.50
CA GLU A 70 -4.98 -4.05 16.78
C GLU A 70 -5.67 -3.27 17.91
N LEU A 71 -4.91 -2.75 18.88
CA LEU A 71 -5.46 -1.93 19.98
C LEU A 71 -5.86 -0.52 19.51
N ILE A 72 -5.28 -0.02 18.41
CA ILE A 72 -5.59 1.30 17.84
C ILE A 72 -6.89 1.23 17.01
N GLY A 73 -7.14 0.09 16.35
CA GLY A 73 -8.32 -0.18 15.56
C GLY A 73 -7.98 -0.84 14.21
N PRO A 74 -8.97 -1.47 13.54
CA PRO A 74 -8.80 -2.01 12.19
C PRO A 74 -8.61 -0.92 11.13
#